data_AF-A0A538FFU9-F1
#
_entry.id   AF-A0A538FFU9-F1
#
_cell.length_a   1.000
_cell.length_b   1.000
_cell.length_c   1.000
_cell.angle_alpha   90.00
_cell.angle_beta   90.00
_cell.angle_gamma   90.00
#
_symmetry.space_group_name_H-M   'P 1'
#
loop_
_entity.id
_entity.type
_entity.pdbx_description
1 polymer ?
#
loop_
_entity_poly.entity_id
_entity_poly.type
_entity_poly.pdbx_seq_one_letter_code
_entity_poly.pdbx_strand_id
1 'polypeptide(L)'
;MGWAALDAVAPAAWSPLYFPEAGPPHRVATVYLSGTLQPDTWVDISATIDVKVEALLCHTSQVDGPAESVRTVVRQRAEEGGRPASLRYGEAFRVLRFVE
;
A
#
# COMPACT_ATOMS: atom_id res chain seq x y z
N MET A 1 -12.99 -4.55 -2.12
CA MET A 1 -12.37 -3.22 -2.25
C MET A 1 -11.27 -3.18 -3.31
N GLY A 2 -10.41 -4.20 -3.46
CA GLY A 2 -9.38 -4.22 -4.52
C GLY A 2 -9.91 -4.15 -5.96
N TRP A 3 -10.98 -4.88 -6.29
CA TRP A 3 -11.56 -4.92 -7.64
C TRP A 3 -11.99 -3.55 -8.18
N ALA A 4 -12.72 -2.76 -7.39
CA ALA A 4 -13.17 -1.43 -7.82
C ALA A 4 -11.99 -0.48 -8.12
N ALA A 5 -10.90 -0.57 -7.34
CA ALA A 5 -9.69 0.20 -7.61
C ALA A 5 -9.00 -0.27 -8.91
N LEU A 6 -8.96 -1.58 -9.17
CA LEU A 6 -8.40 -2.12 -10.41
C LEU A 6 -9.22 -1.72 -11.64
N ASP A 7 -10.55 -1.82 -11.59
CA ASP A 7 -11.43 -1.40 -12.68
C ASP A 7 -11.30 0.10 -12.97
N ALA A 8 -11.15 0.92 -11.92
CA ALA A 8 -10.91 2.35 -12.04
C ALA A 8 -9.55 2.63 -12.71
N VAL A 9 -8.51 1.89 -12.33
CA VAL A 9 -7.17 2.02 -12.90
C VAL A 9 -7.13 1.57 -14.37
N ALA A 10 -7.73 0.43 -14.68
CA ALA A 10 -7.82 -0.13 -16.03
C ALA A 10 -9.09 -1.01 -16.15
N PRO A 11 -9.98 -0.76 -17.13
CA PRO A 11 -9.80 0.14 -18.27
C PRO A 11 -10.28 1.58 -18.06
N ALA A 12 -10.94 1.91 -16.93
CA ALA A 12 -11.72 3.15 -16.84
C ALA A 12 -10.86 4.42 -17.02
N ALA A 13 -9.74 4.56 -16.31
CA ALA A 13 -8.87 5.73 -16.46
C ALA A 13 -8.17 5.82 -17.83
N TRP A 14 -8.12 4.73 -18.62
CA TRP A 14 -7.37 4.69 -19.88
C TRP A 14 -8.20 5.06 -21.10
N SER A 15 -9.53 4.98 -20.97
CA SER A 15 -10.44 5.18 -22.09
C SER A 15 -11.11 6.54 -21.98
N PRO A 16 -11.05 7.40 -23.01
CA PRO A 16 -11.78 8.67 -23.02
C PRO A 16 -13.31 8.49 -23.05
N LEU A 17 -13.80 7.26 -23.26
CA LEU A 17 -15.23 6.94 -23.21
C LEU A 17 -15.73 6.69 -21.79
N TYR A 18 -14.82 6.39 -20.85
CA TYR A 18 -15.16 6.20 -19.44
C TYR A 18 -14.98 7.53 -18.70
N PHE A 19 -16.05 8.00 -18.06
CA PHE A 19 -16.07 9.22 -17.22
C PHE A 19 -15.37 10.43 -17.87
N PRO A 20 -15.80 10.89 -19.06
CA PRO A 20 -15.14 11.99 -19.78
C PRO A 20 -15.06 13.30 -18.98
N GLU A 21 -15.97 13.51 -18.03
CA GLU A 21 -15.97 14.65 -17.11
C GLU A 21 -14.87 14.61 -16.04
N ALA A 22 -14.24 13.44 -15.83
CA ALA A 22 -13.16 13.26 -14.85
C ALA A 22 -11.79 13.76 -15.34
N GLY A 23 -11.70 14.17 -16.62
CA GLY A 23 -10.50 14.73 -17.23
C GLY A 23 -9.88 13.83 -18.30
N PRO A 24 -8.69 14.19 -18.81
CA PRO A 24 -8.02 13.42 -19.85
C PRO A 24 -7.66 12.00 -19.38
N PRO A 25 -7.65 10.99 -20.29
CA PRO A 25 -7.21 9.65 -19.94
C PRO A 25 -5.80 9.61 -19.36
N HIS A 26 -5.61 8.76 -18.36
CA HIS A 26 -4.33 8.50 -17.73
C HIS A 26 -4.04 7.01 -17.69
N ARG A 27 -2.97 6.60 -18.38
CA ARG A 27 -2.52 5.20 -18.42
C ARG A 27 -1.58 4.92 -17.25
N VAL A 28 -2.11 4.37 -16.18
CA VAL A 28 -1.32 3.88 -15.03
C VAL A 28 -0.43 2.72 -15.50
N ALA A 29 0.87 2.81 -15.25
CA ALA A 29 1.82 1.79 -15.67
C ALA A 29 1.92 0.60 -14.69
N THR A 30 1.72 0.84 -13.39
CA THR A 30 1.98 -0.16 -12.34
C THR A 30 1.08 0.03 -11.14
N VAL A 31 0.63 -1.07 -10.55
CA VAL A 31 -0.19 -1.09 -9.32
C VAL A 31 0.50 -1.95 -8.26
N TYR A 32 0.71 -1.38 -7.08
CA TYR A 32 1.24 -2.08 -5.91
C TYR A 32 0.07 -2.46 -5.00
N LEU A 33 -0.17 -3.76 -4.84
CA LEU A 33 -1.26 -4.30 -4.02
C LEU A 33 -0.73 -4.72 -2.66
N SER A 34 -1.04 -3.94 -1.62
CA SER A 34 -0.74 -4.25 -0.22
C SER A 34 -1.70 -5.29 0.36
N GLY A 35 -1.32 -5.95 1.47
CA GLY A 35 -2.20 -6.90 2.17
C GLY A 35 -2.41 -8.22 1.41
N THR A 36 -1.53 -8.52 0.47
CA THR A 36 -1.54 -9.74 -0.33
C THR A 36 -0.99 -10.93 0.47
N LEU A 37 -1.51 -12.13 0.19
CA LEU A 37 -0.94 -13.40 0.67
C LEU A 37 0.16 -13.95 -0.26
N GLN A 38 0.37 -13.31 -1.42
CA GLN A 38 1.35 -13.70 -2.43
C GLN A 38 2.21 -12.50 -2.86
N PRO A 39 2.95 -11.86 -1.94
CA PRO A 39 3.84 -10.75 -2.31
C PRO A 39 4.95 -11.22 -3.25
N ASP A 40 5.35 -10.34 -4.16
CA ASP A 40 6.49 -10.52 -5.07
C ASP A 40 7.48 -9.35 -5.02
N THR A 41 7.17 -8.29 -4.28
CA THR A 41 7.99 -7.08 -4.15
C THR A 41 7.99 -6.60 -2.71
N TRP A 42 9.15 -6.18 -2.20
CA TRP A 42 9.33 -5.66 -0.84
C TRP A 42 9.99 -4.28 -0.88
N VAL A 43 9.53 -3.38 -0.02
CA VAL A 43 10.08 -2.03 0.16
C VAL A 43 10.65 -1.93 1.56
N ASP A 44 11.93 -1.53 1.66
CA ASP A 44 12.57 -1.20 2.95
C ASP A 44 12.00 0.11 3.50
N ILE A 45 11.42 0.04 4.68
CA ILE A 45 10.85 1.19 5.39
C ILE A 45 11.62 1.52 6.67
N SER A 46 12.85 1.02 6.82
CA SER A 46 13.62 1.19 8.05
C SER A 46 13.90 2.66 8.38
N ALA A 47 14.08 3.50 7.35
CA ALA A 47 14.27 4.94 7.52
C ALA A 47 12.97 5.71 7.86
N THR A 48 11.80 5.10 7.67
CA THR A 48 10.49 5.77 7.77
C THR A 48 9.53 5.08 8.74
N ILE A 49 9.96 4.03 9.44
CA ILE A 49 9.11 3.26 10.36
C ILE A 49 8.51 4.13 11.47
N ASP A 50 9.27 5.09 11.98
CA ASP A 50 8.78 6.01 13.01
C ASP A 50 7.74 6.99 12.45
N VAL A 51 7.91 7.45 11.22
CA VAL A 51 6.89 8.28 10.53
C VAL A 51 5.59 7.51 10.34
N LYS A 52 5.67 6.22 9.97
CA LYS A 52 4.50 5.34 9.84
C LYS A 52 3.75 5.18 11.16
N VAL A 53 4.48 5.04 12.27
CA VAL A 53 3.91 4.98 13.61
C VAL A 53 3.17 6.27 13.95
N GLU A 54 3.81 7.43 13.78
CA GLU A 54 3.18 8.72 14.08
C GLU A 54 1.93 8.94 13.23
N ALA A 55 1.98 8.60 11.93
CA ALA A 55 0.83 8.67 11.05
C ALA A 55 -0.34 7.81 11.54
N LEU A 56 -0.07 6.59 12.04
CA LEU A 56 -1.12 5.71 12.59
C LEU A 56 -1.71 6.26 13.90
N LEU A 57 -0.90 6.89 14.75
CA LEU A 57 -1.36 7.51 16.00
C LEU A 57 -2.28 8.72 15.76
N CYS A 58 -2.22 9.35 14.59
CA CYS A 58 -3.18 10.40 14.21
C CYS A 58 -4.62 9.88 14.06
N HIS A 59 -4.85 8.58 13.91
CA HIS A 59 -6.19 7.98 13.80
C HIS A 59 -6.84 7.76 15.18
N THR A 60 -7.00 8.85 15.92
CA THR A 60 -7.40 8.84 17.34
C THR A 60 -8.76 8.16 17.60
N SER A 61 -9.69 8.19 16.64
CA SER A 61 -11.00 7.53 16.79
C SER A 61 -10.98 6.00 16.56
N GLN A 62 -9.90 5.47 15.98
CA GLN A 62 -9.75 4.07 15.61
C GLN A 62 -8.74 3.37 16.50
N VAL A 63 -7.71 4.12 16.92
CA VAL A 63 -6.62 3.66 17.74
C VAL A 63 -6.92 4.06 19.18
N ASP A 64 -7.78 3.28 19.83
CA ASP A 64 -8.08 3.43 21.26
C ASP A 64 -7.16 2.49 22.04
N GLY A 65 -6.09 3.03 22.62
CA GLY A 65 -5.09 2.28 23.39
C GLY A 65 -3.79 3.03 23.61
N PRO A 66 -2.88 2.51 24.46
CA PRO A 66 -1.59 3.14 24.72
C PRO A 66 -0.77 3.26 23.42
N ALA A 67 -0.18 4.44 23.19
CA ALA A 67 0.64 4.69 22.00
C ALA A 67 1.79 3.66 21.84
N GLU A 68 2.33 3.16 22.94
CA GLU A 68 3.37 2.13 22.95
C GLU A 68 2.89 0.78 22.37
N SER A 69 1.62 0.43 22.55
CA SER A 69 1.05 -0.79 21.96
C SER A 69 1.02 -0.68 20.43
N VAL A 70 0.65 0.49 19.92
CA VAL A 70 0.62 0.79 18.47
C VAL A 70 2.03 0.75 17.89
N ARG A 71 2.98 1.43 18.56
CA ARG A 71 4.41 1.40 18.23
C ARG A 71 4.93 -0.03 18.09
N THR A 72 4.60 -0.89 19.06
CA THR A 72 5.02 -2.29 19.09
C THR A 72 4.42 -3.08 17.92
N VAL A 73 3.10 -3.00 17.73
CA VAL A 73 2.40 -3.74 16.68
C VAL A 73 2.89 -3.33 15.28
N VAL A 74 3.12 -2.03 15.05
CA VAL A 74 3.58 -1.53 13.76
C VAL A 74 4.98 -2.04 13.43
N ARG A 75 5.91 -1.99 14.40
CA ARG A 75 7.29 -2.48 14.20
C ARG A 75 7.32 -4.00 14.02
N GLN A 76 6.57 -4.75 14.83
CA GLN A 76 6.47 -6.21 14.69
C GLN A 76 5.93 -6.60 13.30
N ARG A 77 4.86 -5.96 12.82
CA ARG A 77 4.31 -6.24 11.49
C ARG A 77 5.28 -5.90 10.37
N ALA A 78 6.05 -4.84 10.52
CA ALA A 78 7.08 -4.47 9.55
C ALA A 78 8.27 -5.46 9.55
N GLU A 79 8.66 -5.98 10.72
CA GLU A 79 9.67 -7.05 10.84
C GLU A 79 9.19 -8.33 10.16
N GLU A 80 7.96 -8.76 10.47
CA GLU A 80 7.33 -9.94 9.85
C GLU A 80 7.23 -9.79 8.32
N GLY A 81 6.83 -8.60 7.86
CA GLY A 81 6.73 -8.26 6.44
C GLY A 81 8.08 -8.22 5.72
N GLY A 82 9.14 -7.73 6.38
CA GLY A 82 10.48 -7.61 5.82
C GLY A 82 11.30 -8.91 5.82
N ARG A 83 11.00 -9.84 6.75
CA ARG A 83 11.75 -11.10 6.93
C ARG A 83 11.97 -11.91 5.64
N PRO A 84 10.97 -12.12 4.75
CA PRO A 84 11.18 -12.88 3.51
C PRO A 84 12.22 -12.25 2.57
N ALA A 85 12.42 -10.94 2.65
CA ALA A 85 13.38 -10.18 1.83
C ALA A 85 14.65 -9.79 2.61
N SER A 86 14.87 -10.35 3.81
CA SER A 86 16.00 -10.00 4.69
C SER A 86 16.09 -8.51 5.04
N LEU A 87 14.95 -7.83 5.11
CA LEU A 87 14.85 -6.43 5.55
C LEU A 87 14.47 -6.38 7.03
N ARG A 88 15.04 -5.43 7.77
CA ARG A 88 14.69 -5.21 9.18
C ARG A 88 13.22 -4.80 9.32
N TYR A 89 12.81 -3.81 8.52
CA TYR A 89 11.42 -3.36 8.44
C TYR A 89 11.02 -3.29 6.97
N GLY A 90 10.05 -4.12 6.56
CA GLY A 90 9.63 -4.19 5.16
C GLY A 90 8.11 -4.18 4.99
N GLU A 91 7.67 -3.54 3.91
CA GLU A 91 6.31 -3.66 3.41
C GLU A 91 6.28 -4.50 2.14
N ALA A 92 5.35 -5.45 2.10
CA ALA A 92 5.26 -6.44 1.03
C ALA A 92 4.06 -6.16 0.14
N PHE A 93 4.28 -6.22 -1.17
CA PHE A 93 3.30 -5.94 -2.21
C PHE A 93 3.27 -7.04 -3.26
N ARG A 94 2.10 -7.21 -3.90
CA ARG A 94 1.99 -7.85 -5.21
C ARG A 94 1.97 -6.76 -6.27
N VAL A 95 2.87 -6.79 -7.23
CA VAL A 95 2.96 -5.70 -8.21
C VAL A 95 2.46 -6.14 -9.57
N LEU A 96 1.39 -5.50 -10.03
CA LEU A 96 0.87 -5.66 -11.38
C LEU A 96 1.53 -4.61 -12.29
N ARG A 97 2.12 -5.07 -13.40
CA ARG A 97 2.65 -4.21 -14.45
C ARG A 97 1.81 -4.41 -15.69
N PHE A 98 1.31 -3.31 -16.23
CA PHE A 98 0.62 -3.35 -17.49
C PHE A 98 1.66 -3.36 -18.61
N VAL A 99 1.54 -4.32 -19.52
CA VAL A 99 2.34 -4.37 -20.75
C VAL A 99 1.67 -3.50 -21.81
N GLU A 100 2.48 -2.82 -22.62
CA GLU A 100 2.00 -1.99 -23.74
C GLU A 100 1.27 -2.80 -24.81
#